data_AF-A0A961PXH4-F1
#
_entry.id   AF-A0A961PXH4-F1
#
_cell.length_a   1.000
_cell.length_b   1.000
_cell.length_c   1.000
_cell.angle_alpha   90.00
_cell.angle_beta   90.00
_cell.angle_gamma   90.00
#
_symmetry.space_group_name_H-M   'P 1'
#
loop_
_entity.id
_entity.type
_entity.pdbx_description
1 polymer ?
#
loop_
_entity_poly.entity_id
_entity_poly.type
_entity_poly.pdbx_seq_one_letter_code
_entity_poly.pdbx_strand_id
1 'polypeptide(L)'
;MSDTSTHLLLPYLLAAQAQKHVTVNEALRLLDGLVQLAVLDRDLTAPPGSSTDGARYIVAPGATGAWAGWDLNVAYWVDGAWMRLVPRPGWQAWVVDEASFLAWNGSAWVAAGLPAFFSDAVFELAHDADPTRRAVFDLAAIAAGAVRGFALPDVSTELAGLSGSQTFDGDKTFAGELEASGPVATIGTATGTTTYGVGTGTTASGATKTVNLGTGGAASSDTVVNIGSATPGADGVTVINTPIVTFANGVTAVGMPQANLTALLLGLGGAVADAWNRLSVNTPAVLLNNAGSSIEATVNKAAAGNDASFAFKTGFSARALIGLLGSDDFSFKVSPDGSAYNDAILIDRTSGRVELPKPAILPAASS
;
A
#
# COMPACT_ATOMS: atom_id res chain seq x y z
N MET A 1 -63.60 51.09 -26.91
CA MET A 1 -63.45 49.63 -26.77
C MET A 1 -62.72 49.16 -28.01
N SER A 2 -61.72 48.30 -27.84
CA SER A 2 -61.04 47.67 -28.98
C SER A 2 -62.04 46.76 -29.72
N ASP A 3 -61.98 46.71 -31.05
CA ASP A 3 -62.79 45.79 -31.86
C ASP A 3 -62.18 44.37 -31.94
N THR A 4 -61.01 44.17 -31.30
CA THR A 4 -60.29 42.90 -31.23
C THR A 4 -59.75 42.60 -29.84
N SER A 5 -59.49 41.33 -29.54
CA SER A 5 -58.78 40.90 -28.32
C SER A 5 -57.30 41.30 -28.33
N THR A 6 -56.65 41.30 -27.16
CA THR A 6 -55.32 41.91 -26.95
C THR A 6 -54.18 41.05 -27.47
N HIS A 7 -54.17 39.75 -27.19
CA HIS A 7 -53.05 38.86 -27.51
C HIS A 7 -53.22 38.12 -28.84
N LEU A 8 -54.42 37.58 -29.07
CA LEU A 8 -54.75 36.75 -30.22
C LEU A 8 -55.31 37.57 -31.39
N LEU A 9 -55.58 38.86 -31.18
CA LEU A 9 -56.17 39.79 -32.17
C LEU A 9 -57.48 39.25 -32.78
N LEU A 10 -58.29 38.55 -31.98
CA LEU A 10 -59.54 37.97 -32.43
C LEU A 10 -60.62 39.05 -32.52
N PRO A 11 -61.34 39.17 -33.64
CA PRO A 11 -62.39 40.19 -33.79
C PRO A 11 -63.57 39.89 -32.88
N TYR A 12 -64.04 40.94 -32.18
CA TYR A 12 -65.27 40.87 -31.40
C TYR A 12 -66.49 40.99 -32.31
N LEU A 13 -67.57 40.30 -31.92
CA LEU A 13 -68.86 40.43 -32.59
C LEU A 13 -69.46 41.83 -32.32
N LEU A 14 -69.91 42.47 -33.39
CA LEU A 14 -70.64 43.74 -33.31
C LEU A 14 -71.96 43.59 -32.55
N ALA A 15 -72.38 44.67 -31.90
CA ALA A 15 -73.64 44.74 -31.17
C ALA A 15 -74.87 44.51 -32.10
N ALA A 16 -76.04 44.30 -31.50
CA ALA A 16 -77.33 44.07 -32.17
C ALA A 16 -77.50 42.73 -32.93
N GLN A 17 -76.59 41.77 -32.78
CA GLN A 17 -76.72 40.40 -33.28
C GLN A 17 -77.44 39.47 -32.27
N ALA A 18 -78.71 39.77 -31.94
CA ALA A 18 -79.53 39.00 -31.00
C ALA A 18 -78.87 38.74 -29.62
N GLN A 19 -78.14 39.72 -29.09
CA GLN A 19 -77.38 39.65 -27.82
C GLN A 19 -76.27 38.57 -27.76
N LYS A 20 -75.97 37.86 -28.86
CA LYS A 20 -74.90 36.84 -28.90
C LYS A 20 -73.50 37.43 -28.68
N HIS A 21 -73.30 38.69 -29.06
CA HIS A 21 -72.06 39.43 -28.84
C HIS A 21 -71.65 39.48 -27.36
N VAL A 22 -72.59 39.45 -26.42
CA VAL A 22 -72.27 39.45 -24.98
C VAL A 22 -71.52 38.17 -24.60
N THR A 23 -72.15 37.02 -24.76
CA THR A 23 -71.59 35.72 -24.33
C THR A 23 -70.39 35.28 -25.17
N VAL A 24 -70.41 35.57 -26.49
CA VAL A 24 -69.30 35.17 -27.37
C VAL A 24 -68.08 36.04 -27.14
N ASN A 25 -68.23 37.36 -26.98
CA ASN A 25 -67.07 38.21 -26.72
C ASN A 25 -66.49 37.95 -25.33
N GLU A 26 -67.31 37.55 -24.34
CA GLU A 26 -66.81 37.06 -23.05
C GLU A 26 -65.96 35.78 -23.21
N ALA A 27 -66.43 34.80 -23.99
CA ALA A 27 -65.64 33.61 -24.29
C ALA A 27 -64.33 33.92 -25.03
N LEU A 28 -64.35 34.89 -25.96
CA LEU A 28 -63.15 35.34 -26.67
C LEU A 28 -62.14 36.03 -25.73
N ARG A 29 -62.60 36.81 -24.75
CA ARG A 29 -61.73 37.37 -23.70
C ARG A 29 -61.08 36.29 -22.84
N LEU A 30 -61.84 35.28 -22.44
CA LEU A 30 -61.29 34.14 -21.69
C LEU A 30 -60.23 33.38 -22.51
N LEU A 31 -60.50 33.14 -23.80
CA LEU A 31 -59.57 32.48 -24.69
C LEU A 31 -58.27 33.29 -24.85
N ASP A 32 -58.39 34.61 -25.02
CA ASP A 32 -57.25 35.53 -25.18
C ASP A 32 -56.33 35.55 -23.96
N GLY A 33 -56.90 35.48 -22.75
CA GLY A 33 -56.12 35.41 -21.52
C GLY A 33 -55.40 34.06 -21.34
N LEU A 34 -56.00 32.96 -21.82
CA LEU A 34 -55.55 31.59 -21.53
C LEU A 34 -54.62 30.98 -22.58
N VAL A 35 -54.82 31.28 -23.86
CA VAL A 35 -54.00 30.71 -24.92
C VAL A 35 -52.61 31.35 -24.90
N GLN A 36 -51.57 30.52 -25.00
CA GLN A 36 -50.18 30.95 -24.86
C GLN A 36 -49.99 31.80 -23.61
N LEU A 37 -50.39 31.23 -22.47
CA LEU A 37 -50.37 31.91 -21.18
C LEU A 37 -48.93 32.33 -20.82
N ALA A 38 -48.71 33.64 -20.83
CA ALA A 38 -47.49 34.27 -20.35
C ALA A 38 -47.87 35.28 -19.29
N VAL A 39 -47.33 35.11 -18.09
CA VAL A 39 -47.57 35.97 -16.93
C VAL A 39 -46.33 36.81 -16.66
N LEU A 40 -46.54 38.06 -16.25
CA LEU A 40 -45.46 39.02 -16.05
C LEU A 40 -44.67 38.72 -14.78
N ASP A 41 -45.36 38.29 -13.73
CA ASP A 41 -44.83 38.02 -12.39
C ASP A 41 -45.79 37.04 -11.68
N ARG A 42 -45.29 36.31 -10.68
CA ARG A 42 -46.05 35.37 -9.85
C ARG A 42 -45.97 35.63 -8.34
N ASP A 43 -45.19 36.62 -7.91
CA ASP A 43 -44.86 36.89 -6.51
C ASP A 43 -45.66 38.07 -5.92
N LEU A 44 -46.54 38.70 -6.71
CA LEU A 44 -47.38 39.81 -6.25
C LEU A 44 -48.63 39.34 -5.51
N THR A 45 -48.86 39.90 -4.32
CA THR A 45 -50.05 39.68 -3.50
C THR A 45 -51.11 40.78 -3.65
N ALA A 46 -50.82 41.86 -4.37
CA ALA A 46 -51.76 42.96 -4.63
C ALA A 46 -51.67 43.41 -6.09
N PRO A 47 -52.76 43.86 -6.72
CA PRO A 47 -52.74 44.35 -8.09
C PRO A 47 -51.80 45.56 -8.24
N PRO A 48 -51.00 45.64 -9.31
CA PRO A 48 -50.21 46.84 -9.61
C PRO A 48 -51.10 48.09 -9.71
N GLY A 49 -50.57 49.25 -9.30
CA GLY A 49 -51.31 50.52 -9.31
C GLY A 49 -51.78 50.98 -10.70
N SER A 50 -51.15 50.47 -11.77
CA SER A 50 -51.60 50.61 -13.15
C SER A 50 -51.23 49.35 -13.93
N SER A 51 -52.19 48.78 -14.67
CA SER A 51 -51.97 47.63 -15.56
C SER A 51 -52.44 47.95 -16.96
N THR A 52 -51.71 47.47 -17.96
CA THR A 52 -52.10 47.55 -19.36
C THR A 52 -53.09 46.45 -19.70
N ASP A 53 -54.03 46.73 -20.60
CA ASP A 53 -54.91 45.71 -21.16
C ASP A 53 -54.07 44.54 -21.70
N GLY A 54 -54.41 43.30 -21.35
CA GLY A 54 -53.56 42.15 -21.64
C GLY A 54 -52.75 41.63 -20.45
N ALA A 55 -52.50 42.44 -19.42
CA ALA A 55 -51.57 42.04 -18.35
C ALA A 55 -52.08 40.80 -17.59
N ARG A 56 -51.20 39.82 -17.38
CA ARG A 56 -51.51 38.56 -16.68
C ARG A 56 -50.49 38.32 -15.58
N TYR A 57 -50.97 37.89 -14.42
CA TYR A 57 -50.16 37.59 -13.24
C TYR A 57 -50.63 36.29 -12.61
N ILE A 58 -49.72 35.50 -12.04
CA ILE A 58 -50.13 34.50 -11.05
C ILE A 58 -50.18 35.24 -9.70
N VAL A 59 -51.31 35.14 -9.00
CA VAL A 59 -51.48 35.82 -7.72
C VAL A 59 -50.75 35.02 -6.64
N ALA A 60 -49.83 35.65 -5.92
CA ALA A 60 -49.12 35.01 -4.81
C ALA A 60 -50.07 34.75 -3.61
N PRO A 61 -49.76 33.75 -2.75
CA PRO A 61 -50.51 33.52 -1.52
C PRO A 61 -50.56 34.76 -0.61
N GLY A 62 -51.70 35.01 0.01
CA GLY A 62 -51.97 36.22 0.80
C GLY A 62 -52.56 37.36 -0.02
N ALA A 63 -53.36 37.06 -1.06
CA ALA A 63 -53.88 38.04 -1.99
C ALA A 63 -54.76 39.12 -1.33
N THR A 64 -54.58 40.38 -1.74
CA THR A 64 -55.25 41.57 -1.19
C THR A 64 -55.81 42.46 -2.31
N GLY A 65 -56.57 43.50 -1.92
CA GLY A 65 -57.17 44.44 -2.87
C GLY A 65 -58.16 43.75 -3.82
N ALA A 66 -58.12 44.10 -5.11
CA ALA A 66 -58.98 43.49 -6.13
C ALA A 66 -58.69 41.98 -6.36
N TRP A 67 -57.55 41.48 -5.88
CA TRP A 67 -57.16 40.07 -5.99
C TRP A 67 -57.50 39.25 -4.73
N ALA A 68 -58.17 39.83 -3.73
CA ALA A 68 -58.48 39.14 -2.48
C ALA A 68 -59.21 37.80 -2.73
N GLY A 69 -58.65 36.71 -2.20
CA GLY A 69 -59.16 35.34 -2.39
C GLY A 69 -58.87 34.71 -3.75
N TRP A 70 -57.92 35.26 -4.52
CA TRP A 70 -57.51 34.75 -5.83
C TRP A 70 -56.13 34.08 -5.77
N ASP A 71 -55.66 33.71 -4.58
CA ASP A 71 -54.38 33.05 -4.35
C ASP A 71 -54.14 31.92 -5.35
N LEU A 72 -52.97 31.91 -5.98
CA LEU A 72 -52.53 30.95 -7.00
C LEU A 72 -53.33 30.94 -8.32
N ASN A 73 -54.36 31.78 -8.45
CA ASN A 73 -55.10 31.94 -9.70
C ASN A 73 -54.36 32.91 -10.64
N VAL A 74 -54.74 32.89 -11.92
CA VAL A 74 -54.23 33.88 -12.88
C VAL A 74 -55.17 35.08 -12.87
N ALA A 75 -54.63 36.25 -12.55
CA ALA A 75 -55.32 37.53 -12.69
C ALA A 75 -55.04 38.10 -14.08
N TYR A 76 -56.08 38.39 -14.85
CA TYR A 76 -55.99 38.94 -16.21
C TYR A 76 -56.70 40.29 -16.29
N TRP A 77 -55.98 41.35 -16.66
CA TRP A 77 -56.52 42.70 -16.81
C TRP A 77 -57.08 42.90 -18.22
N VAL A 78 -58.38 43.11 -18.31
CA VAL A 78 -59.09 43.32 -19.57
C VAL A 78 -60.23 44.33 -19.42
N ASP A 79 -60.38 45.24 -20.37
CA ASP A 79 -61.44 46.26 -20.42
C ASP A 79 -61.59 47.07 -19.12
N GLY A 80 -60.47 47.32 -18.43
CA GLY A 80 -60.42 48.11 -17.20
C GLY A 80 -60.83 47.36 -15.93
N ALA A 81 -60.96 46.04 -15.97
CA ALA A 81 -61.25 45.20 -14.80
C ALA A 81 -60.34 43.96 -14.74
N TRP A 82 -60.17 43.43 -13.53
CA TRP A 82 -59.50 42.15 -13.33
C TRP A 82 -60.48 41.00 -13.52
N MET A 83 -60.08 40.00 -14.29
CA MET A 83 -60.77 38.73 -14.45
C MET A 83 -59.94 37.62 -13.80
N ARG A 84 -60.61 36.76 -13.01
CA ARG A 84 -59.98 35.60 -12.38
C ARG A 84 -60.06 34.38 -13.28
N LEU A 85 -58.91 33.81 -13.60
CA LEU A 85 -58.78 32.56 -14.33
C LEU A 85 -58.31 31.47 -13.36
N VAL A 86 -59.16 30.46 -13.13
CA VAL A 86 -58.89 29.38 -12.18
C VAL A 86 -58.07 28.27 -12.85
N PRO A 87 -56.83 28.00 -12.40
CA PRO A 87 -55.98 27.01 -13.05
C PRO A 87 -56.50 25.58 -12.87
N ARG A 88 -56.31 24.76 -13.91
CA ARG A 88 -56.62 23.33 -13.88
C ARG A 88 -55.34 22.52 -14.00
N PRO A 89 -55.26 21.31 -13.41
CA PRO A 89 -54.08 20.47 -13.49
C PRO A 89 -53.57 20.34 -14.93
N GLY A 90 -52.28 20.57 -15.14
CA GLY A 90 -51.63 20.55 -16.45
C GLY A 90 -51.61 21.88 -17.20
N TRP A 91 -52.24 22.94 -16.69
CA TRP A 91 -52.05 24.29 -17.26
C TRP A 91 -50.59 24.70 -17.18
N GLN A 92 -50.08 25.28 -18.25
CA GLN A 92 -48.71 25.78 -18.33
C GLN A 92 -48.72 27.29 -18.48
N ALA A 93 -47.78 27.96 -17.81
CA ALA A 93 -47.57 29.39 -17.90
C ALA A 93 -46.07 29.67 -18.07
N TRP A 94 -45.72 30.52 -19.03
CA TRP A 94 -44.39 31.13 -19.08
C TRP A 94 -44.35 32.32 -18.13
N VAL A 95 -43.41 32.34 -17.19
CA VAL A 95 -43.21 33.46 -16.28
C VAL A 95 -42.08 34.32 -16.86
N VAL A 96 -42.43 35.54 -17.27
CA VAL A 96 -41.58 36.38 -18.12
C VAL A 96 -40.34 36.87 -17.37
N ASP A 97 -40.48 37.26 -16.11
CA ASP A 97 -39.38 37.75 -15.25
C ASP A 97 -38.41 36.66 -14.79
N GLU A 98 -38.87 35.42 -14.64
CA GLU A 98 -38.05 34.26 -14.28
C GLU A 98 -37.46 33.51 -15.50
N ALA A 99 -37.91 33.82 -16.71
CA ALA A 99 -37.60 33.07 -17.93
C ALA A 99 -37.79 31.54 -17.78
N SER A 100 -38.90 31.13 -17.16
CA SER A 100 -39.18 29.74 -16.80
C SER A 100 -40.62 29.33 -17.16
N PHE A 101 -40.82 28.04 -17.43
CA PHE A 101 -42.16 27.46 -17.53
C PHE A 101 -42.59 26.90 -16.18
N LEU A 102 -43.83 27.19 -15.78
CA LEU A 102 -44.51 26.53 -14.68
C LEU A 102 -45.68 25.70 -15.19
N ALA A 103 -45.98 24.61 -14.49
CA ALA A 103 -47.20 23.84 -14.65
C ALA A 103 -47.99 23.80 -13.34
N TRP A 104 -49.31 23.94 -13.43
CA TRP A 104 -50.20 23.75 -12.28
C TRP A 104 -50.37 22.25 -12.01
N ASN A 105 -49.97 21.77 -10.83
CA ASN A 105 -50.07 20.36 -10.46
C ASN A 105 -51.41 19.99 -9.78
N GLY A 106 -52.30 20.96 -9.58
CA GLY A 106 -53.56 20.80 -8.84
C GLY A 106 -53.60 21.52 -7.50
N SER A 107 -52.45 21.87 -6.93
CA SER A 107 -52.34 22.62 -5.66
C SER A 107 -51.29 23.74 -5.69
N ALA A 108 -50.32 23.69 -6.59
CA ALA A 108 -49.28 24.70 -6.76
C ALA A 108 -48.80 24.81 -8.22
N TRP A 109 -48.23 25.97 -8.57
CA TRP A 109 -47.45 26.15 -9.79
C TRP A 109 -46.02 25.65 -9.54
N VAL A 110 -45.59 24.64 -10.30
CA VAL A 110 -44.26 24.01 -10.17
C VAL A 110 -43.47 24.13 -11.47
N ALA A 111 -42.14 24.18 -11.40
CA ALA A 111 -41.30 24.25 -12.59
C ALA A 111 -41.59 23.10 -13.57
N ALA A 112 -41.81 23.43 -14.83
CA ALA A 112 -42.05 22.49 -15.90
C ALA A 112 -40.85 22.46 -16.85
N GLY A 113 -40.36 21.26 -17.17
CA GLY A 113 -39.29 21.08 -18.16
C GLY A 113 -37.87 20.86 -17.61
N LEU A 114 -37.66 20.93 -16.29
CA LEU A 114 -36.42 20.47 -15.65
C LEU A 114 -36.77 19.49 -14.52
N PRO A 115 -36.29 18.23 -14.55
CA PRO A 115 -36.44 17.34 -13.41
C PRO A 115 -35.58 17.85 -12.26
N ALA A 116 -36.18 18.15 -11.10
CA ALA A 116 -35.45 18.49 -9.87
C ALA A 116 -34.63 17.31 -9.32
N PHE A 117 -34.96 16.09 -9.75
CA PHE A 117 -34.20 14.85 -9.54
C PHE A 117 -34.41 13.96 -10.76
N PHE A 118 -33.35 13.39 -11.32
CA PHE A 118 -33.43 12.33 -12.32
C PHE A 118 -33.17 10.97 -11.66
N SER A 119 -33.72 9.88 -12.19
CA SER A 119 -33.34 8.52 -11.79
C SER A 119 -31.86 8.30 -12.09
N ASP A 120 -31.18 7.46 -11.32
CA ASP A 120 -29.87 6.90 -11.67
C ASP A 120 -29.83 6.33 -13.11
N ALA A 121 -30.91 5.71 -13.56
CA ALA A 121 -31.10 5.23 -14.93
C ALA A 121 -31.02 6.32 -16.02
N VAL A 122 -31.01 7.61 -15.65
CA VAL A 122 -31.01 8.76 -16.56
C VAL A 122 -29.77 9.65 -16.37
N PHE A 123 -28.94 9.40 -15.34
CA PHE A 123 -27.69 10.12 -15.11
C PHE A 123 -26.48 9.29 -15.48
N GLU A 124 -25.93 9.59 -16.64
CA GLU A 124 -24.67 9.02 -17.10
C GLU A 124 -23.66 10.15 -17.29
N LEU A 125 -22.51 10.07 -16.61
CA LEU A 125 -21.36 10.89 -16.97
C LEU A 125 -20.71 10.23 -18.20
N ALA A 126 -21.03 10.71 -19.39
CA ALA A 126 -20.50 10.20 -20.66
C ALA A 126 -19.45 11.15 -21.23
N HIS A 127 -18.45 10.61 -21.91
CA HIS A 127 -17.48 11.43 -22.63
C HIS A 127 -18.10 11.92 -23.95
N ASP A 128 -18.18 13.24 -24.17
CA ASP A 128 -18.91 13.84 -25.30
C ASP A 128 -18.47 13.32 -26.69
N ALA A 129 -17.19 12.99 -26.85
CA ALA A 129 -16.66 12.46 -28.12
C ALA A 129 -16.62 10.93 -28.22
N ASP A 130 -16.89 10.20 -27.12
CA ASP A 130 -16.89 8.73 -27.11
C ASP A 130 -18.00 8.21 -26.19
N PRO A 131 -19.21 7.97 -26.74
CA PRO A 131 -20.39 7.61 -25.96
C PRO A 131 -20.34 6.20 -25.35
N THR A 132 -19.26 5.46 -25.56
CA THR A 132 -19.02 4.15 -24.93
C THR A 132 -18.32 4.27 -23.57
N ARG A 133 -17.72 5.43 -23.26
CA ARG A 133 -17.08 5.72 -21.97
C ARG A 133 -18.08 6.39 -21.03
N ARG A 134 -18.55 5.65 -20.04
CA ARG A 134 -19.59 6.11 -19.10
C ARG A 134 -19.21 5.77 -17.66
N ALA A 135 -19.51 6.67 -16.73
CA ALA A 135 -19.56 6.39 -15.30
C ALA A 135 -21.01 6.16 -14.87
N VAL A 136 -21.28 5.01 -14.24
CA VAL A 136 -22.62 4.60 -13.78
C VAL A 136 -22.67 4.61 -12.25
N PHE A 137 -23.74 5.19 -11.69
CA PHE A 137 -23.98 5.27 -10.25
C PHE A 137 -25.20 4.40 -9.88
N ASP A 138 -25.00 3.17 -9.41
CA ASP A 138 -26.08 2.27 -8.98
C ASP A 138 -26.44 2.51 -7.50
N LEU A 139 -27.68 2.95 -7.24
CA LEU A 139 -28.18 3.29 -5.91
C LEU A 139 -29.07 2.19 -5.30
N ALA A 140 -29.31 1.08 -6.00
CA ALA A 140 -30.29 0.05 -5.61
C ALA A 140 -30.01 -0.61 -4.26
N ALA A 141 -28.78 -0.54 -3.76
CA ALA A 141 -28.36 -1.12 -2.47
C ALA A 141 -28.29 -0.10 -1.31
N ILE A 142 -28.63 1.17 -1.52
CA ILE A 142 -28.47 2.23 -0.50
C ILE A 142 -29.77 2.39 0.31
N ALA A 143 -29.71 2.06 1.61
CA ALA A 143 -30.82 2.28 2.53
C ALA A 143 -31.05 3.77 2.81
N ALA A 144 -32.30 4.16 3.08
CA ALA A 144 -32.71 5.54 3.30
C ALA A 144 -31.86 6.25 4.38
N GLY A 145 -31.24 7.37 4.02
CA GLY A 145 -30.50 8.25 4.94
C GLY A 145 -28.97 8.06 5.00
N ALA A 146 -28.38 7.18 4.18
CA ALA A 146 -26.92 7.00 4.15
C ALA A 146 -26.25 7.79 3.02
N VAL A 147 -25.27 8.65 3.37
CA VAL A 147 -24.32 9.21 2.40
C VAL A 147 -23.20 8.19 2.15
N ARG A 148 -22.83 7.99 0.88
CA ARG A 148 -21.63 7.26 0.48
C ARG A 148 -20.80 8.14 -0.47
N GLY A 149 -19.51 8.26 -0.20
CA GLY A 149 -18.54 8.85 -1.12
C GLY A 149 -18.20 7.85 -2.23
N PHE A 150 -18.10 8.34 -3.46
CA PHE A 150 -17.75 7.52 -4.63
C PHE A 150 -16.25 7.36 -4.75
N ALA A 151 -15.78 6.12 -4.88
CA ALA A 151 -14.43 5.79 -5.33
C ALA A 151 -14.52 5.23 -6.76
N LEU A 152 -13.70 5.74 -7.67
CA LEU A 152 -13.64 5.32 -9.08
C LEU A 152 -12.64 4.15 -9.23
N PRO A 153 -13.04 3.00 -9.79
CA PRO A 153 -12.12 1.99 -10.35
C PRO A 153 -12.24 2.02 -11.89
N ASP A 154 -11.25 1.82 -12.75
CA ASP A 154 -9.94 1.18 -12.65
C ASP A 154 -9.06 1.85 -13.72
N VAL A 155 -8.15 2.71 -13.31
CA VAL A 155 -7.11 3.24 -14.19
C VAL A 155 -5.99 2.22 -14.31
N SER A 156 -6.05 1.43 -15.37
CA SER A 156 -5.06 0.40 -15.66
C SER A 156 -3.67 0.93 -16.05
N THR A 157 -3.23 2.10 -15.57
CA THR A 157 -1.80 2.47 -15.45
C THR A 157 -1.52 3.72 -14.61
N GLU A 158 -2.50 4.57 -14.24
CA GLU A 158 -2.19 5.79 -13.50
C GLU A 158 -3.41 6.26 -12.71
N LEU A 159 -3.41 6.15 -11.37
CA LEU A 159 -4.52 6.53 -10.47
C LEU A 159 -4.64 8.05 -10.31
N ALA A 160 -4.60 8.72 -11.45
CA ALA A 160 -3.99 10.01 -11.72
C ALA A 160 -2.46 9.96 -11.68
N GLY A 161 -1.82 10.69 -12.59
CA GLY A 161 -0.50 11.28 -12.35
C GLY A 161 -0.63 12.22 -11.16
N LEU A 162 -0.80 11.65 -9.97
CA LEU A 162 -0.85 12.36 -8.71
C LEU A 162 0.59 12.71 -8.42
N SER A 163 1.06 13.78 -9.05
CA SER A 163 2.31 14.42 -8.65
C SER A 163 2.21 14.77 -7.16
N GLY A 164 2.78 13.93 -6.30
CA GLY A 164 2.70 14.12 -4.85
C GLY A 164 2.78 12.84 -4.03
N SER A 165 2.91 13.04 -2.72
CA SER A 165 2.91 11.95 -1.73
C SER A 165 1.50 11.34 -1.62
N GLN A 166 1.43 10.02 -1.69
CA GLN A 166 0.23 9.25 -1.38
C GLN A 166 0.31 8.75 0.06
N THR A 167 -0.75 8.97 0.83
CA THR A 167 -0.90 8.38 2.17
C THR A 167 -2.04 7.38 2.13
N PHE A 168 -1.76 6.15 2.52
CA PHE A 168 -2.74 5.07 2.59
C PHE A 168 -2.99 4.72 4.06
N ASP A 169 -4.21 4.93 4.55
CA ASP A 169 -4.58 4.57 5.92
C ASP A 169 -5.16 3.15 5.99
N GLY A 170 -4.79 2.38 7.02
CA GLY A 170 -5.23 1.01 7.26
C GLY A 170 -4.58 -0.04 6.33
N ASP A 171 -4.99 -1.30 6.45
CA ASP A 171 -4.38 -2.41 5.73
C ASP A 171 -4.51 -2.27 4.20
N LYS A 172 -3.45 -2.64 3.48
CA LYS A 172 -3.40 -2.61 2.01
C LYS A 172 -2.89 -3.95 1.49
N THR A 173 -3.51 -4.44 0.42
CA THR A 173 -3.11 -5.67 -0.26
C THR A 173 -2.86 -5.35 -1.73
N PHE A 174 -1.69 -5.72 -2.22
CA PHE A 174 -1.31 -5.60 -3.63
C PHE A 174 -1.27 -7.01 -4.22
N ALA A 175 -1.98 -7.23 -5.33
CA ALA A 175 -2.09 -8.55 -5.97
C ALA A 175 -1.02 -8.81 -7.05
N GLY A 176 -0.04 -7.92 -7.18
CA GLY A 176 0.99 -7.96 -8.23
C GLY A 176 2.35 -7.47 -7.75
N GLU A 177 3.25 -7.20 -8.70
CA GLU A 177 4.59 -6.68 -8.43
C GLU A 177 4.54 -5.29 -7.81
N LEU A 178 5.37 -5.09 -6.79
CA LEU A 178 5.63 -3.78 -6.20
C LEU A 178 7.01 -3.32 -6.65
N GLU A 179 7.05 -2.39 -7.62
CA GLU A 179 8.30 -1.84 -8.14
C GLU A 179 8.56 -0.43 -7.57
N ALA A 180 9.79 -0.21 -7.09
CA ALA A 180 10.29 1.11 -6.71
C ALA A 180 11.47 1.47 -7.61
N SER A 181 11.23 2.33 -8.60
CA SER A 181 12.23 2.78 -9.58
C SER A 181 13.05 4.00 -9.12
N GLY A 182 12.64 4.63 -8.02
CA GLY A 182 13.38 5.73 -7.40
C GLY A 182 14.69 5.25 -6.77
N PRO A 183 15.66 6.17 -6.53
CA PRO A 183 16.96 5.82 -5.95
C PRO A 183 16.88 5.34 -4.50
N VAL A 184 15.77 5.61 -3.81
CA VAL A 184 15.53 5.22 -2.42
C VAL A 184 14.11 4.71 -2.27
N ALA A 185 13.97 3.54 -1.65
CA ALA A 185 12.72 3.02 -1.13
C ALA A 185 12.93 2.71 0.36
N THR A 186 12.04 3.19 1.22
CA THR A 186 12.08 2.90 2.66
C THR A 186 10.84 2.11 3.04
N ILE A 187 11.04 0.97 3.71
CA ILE A 187 9.96 0.15 4.25
C ILE A 187 9.96 0.31 5.76
N GLY A 188 8.94 0.99 6.28
CA GLY A 188 8.78 1.19 7.72
C GLY A 188 9.64 2.31 8.30
N THR A 189 9.04 3.14 9.15
CA THR A 189 9.70 4.23 9.89
C THR A 189 9.27 4.26 11.36
N ALA A 190 8.67 3.16 11.82
CA ALA A 190 8.12 3.07 13.16
C ALA A 190 9.23 3.16 14.22
N THR A 191 8.94 3.88 15.31
CA THR A 191 9.87 4.07 16.44
C THR A 191 9.68 3.03 17.55
N GLY A 192 8.62 2.22 17.47
CA GLY A 192 8.33 1.13 18.42
C GLY A 192 8.68 -0.24 17.86
N THR A 193 8.42 -1.30 18.63
CA THR A 193 8.57 -2.68 18.16
C THR A 193 7.67 -2.95 16.96
N THR A 194 8.27 -3.34 15.85
CA THR A 194 7.55 -3.71 14.63
C THR A 194 8.12 -4.97 14.00
N THR A 195 7.28 -5.66 13.23
CA THR A 195 7.69 -6.82 12.45
C THR A 195 7.32 -6.59 10.99
N TYR A 196 8.33 -6.67 10.12
CA TYR A 196 8.15 -6.61 8.67
C TYR A 196 8.38 -8.00 8.09
N GLY A 197 7.31 -8.63 7.59
CA GLY A 197 7.38 -9.96 6.99
C GLY A 197 7.71 -9.90 5.51
N VAL A 198 8.73 -10.64 5.08
CA VAL A 198 9.01 -10.89 3.66
C VAL A 198 8.94 -12.40 3.42
N GLY A 199 8.09 -12.84 2.49
CA GLY A 199 7.95 -14.26 2.15
C GLY A 199 7.37 -15.15 3.27
N THR A 200 6.64 -14.59 4.23
CA THR A 200 6.15 -15.31 5.43
C THR A 200 5.00 -16.29 5.21
N GLY A 201 4.34 -16.26 4.05
CA GLY A 201 3.20 -17.15 3.75
C GLY A 201 3.61 -18.63 3.63
N THR A 202 2.71 -19.55 3.95
CA THR A 202 2.96 -21.00 3.86
C THR A 202 3.42 -21.41 2.46
N THR A 203 4.45 -22.24 2.39
CA THR A 203 4.97 -22.78 1.12
C THR A 203 4.32 -24.13 0.83
N ALA A 204 3.75 -24.31 -0.36
CA ALA A 204 3.35 -25.64 -0.82
C ALA A 204 4.58 -26.55 -0.96
N SER A 205 4.40 -27.87 -0.84
CA SER A 205 5.50 -28.84 -0.95
C SER A 205 6.31 -28.62 -2.22
N GLY A 206 7.64 -28.54 -2.10
CA GLY A 206 8.58 -28.39 -3.21
C GLY A 206 8.76 -26.96 -3.76
N ALA A 207 8.06 -25.94 -3.23
CA ALA A 207 8.29 -24.56 -3.64
C ALA A 207 9.41 -23.88 -2.83
N THR A 208 10.18 -23.01 -3.49
CA THR A 208 11.24 -22.20 -2.87
C THR A 208 10.78 -20.74 -2.83
N LYS A 209 11.05 -20.05 -1.72
CA LYS A 209 10.93 -18.60 -1.63
C LYS A 209 12.33 -18.00 -1.67
N THR A 210 12.54 -17.07 -2.59
CA THR A 210 13.83 -16.39 -2.75
C THR A 210 13.65 -14.92 -2.42
N VAL A 211 14.55 -14.41 -1.58
CA VAL A 211 14.72 -12.96 -1.38
C VAL A 211 16.06 -12.60 -2.00
N ASN A 212 16.04 -11.99 -3.18
CA ASN A 212 17.24 -11.50 -3.83
C ASN A 212 17.56 -10.11 -3.28
N LEU A 213 18.76 -9.93 -2.73
CA LEU A 213 19.25 -8.66 -2.19
C LEU A 213 20.53 -8.26 -2.92
N GLY A 214 20.42 -7.35 -3.89
CA GLY A 214 21.55 -6.86 -4.66
C GLY A 214 21.23 -6.53 -6.11
N THR A 215 22.26 -6.13 -6.86
CA THR A 215 22.11 -5.77 -8.27
C THR A 215 22.26 -6.99 -9.17
N GLY A 216 21.52 -7.03 -10.29
CA GLY A 216 21.88 -7.84 -11.45
C GLY A 216 22.95 -7.16 -12.33
N GLY A 217 23.65 -6.15 -11.78
CA GLY A 217 24.39 -5.12 -12.50
C GLY A 217 25.64 -5.62 -13.22
N ALA A 218 26.19 -4.74 -14.07
CA ALA A 218 27.37 -4.99 -14.89
C ALA A 218 28.63 -5.24 -14.05
N ALA A 219 29.69 -5.74 -14.69
CA ALA A 219 30.98 -5.97 -14.04
C ALA A 219 31.46 -4.72 -13.28
N SER A 220 31.93 -4.90 -12.04
CA SER A 220 32.33 -3.84 -11.09
C SER A 220 31.18 -3.12 -10.37
N SER A 221 29.94 -3.61 -10.46
CA SER A 221 28.86 -3.12 -9.59
C SER A 221 29.04 -3.68 -8.17
N ASP A 222 29.02 -2.80 -7.18
CA ASP A 222 29.05 -3.20 -5.78
C ASP A 222 27.63 -3.30 -5.20
N THR A 223 27.40 -4.35 -4.40
CA THR A 223 26.20 -4.48 -3.56
C THR A 223 26.63 -4.44 -2.10
N VAL A 224 26.10 -3.48 -1.33
CA VAL A 224 26.32 -3.39 0.12
C VAL A 224 24.99 -3.66 0.83
N VAL A 225 24.97 -4.71 1.67
CA VAL A 225 23.83 -5.03 2.54
C VAL A 225 24.25 -4.79 3.99
N ASN A 226 23.82 -3.65 4.54
CA ASN A 226 24.03 -3.34 5.95
C ASN A 226 22.91 -3.97 6.77
N ILE A 227 23.26 -4.75 7.80
CA ILE A 227 22.29 -5.39 8.71
C ILE A 227 22.63 -4.97 10.14
N GLY A 228 21.69 -4.31 10.80
CA GLY A 228 21.86 -3.78 12.15
C GLY A 228 21.81 -2.26 12.20
N SER A 229 22.05 -1.70 13.39
CA SER A 229 22.01 -0.25 13.61
C SER A 229 23.24 0.45 13.03
N ALA A 230 23.02 1.63 12.43
CA ALA A 230 24.09 2.53 12.03
C ALA A 230 24.62 3.39 13.21
N THR A 231 23.94 3.35 14.36
CA THR A 231 24.32 4.14 15.55
C THR A 231 25.38 3.40 16.37
N PRO A 232 26.56 3.99 16.59
CA PRO A 232 27.58 3.39 17.45
C PRO A 232 27.04 3.06 18.85
N GLY A 233 27.28 1.84 19.32
CA GLY A 233 26.85 1.39 20.66
C GLY A 233 25.40 0.94 20.77
N ALA A 234 24.62 0.94 19.68
CA ALA A 234 23.31 0.31 19.68
C ALA A 234 23.45 -1.22 19.62
N ASP A 235 22.82 -1.90 20.58
CA ASP A 235 22.78 -3.36 20.59
C ASP A 235 21.92 -3.89 19.42
N GLY A 236 22.39 -4.97 18.80
CA GLY A 236 21.66 -5.63 17.72
C GLY A 236 22.05 -7.10 17.63
N VAL A 237 21.08 -7.95 17.34
CA VAL A 237 21.31 -9.38 17.12
C VAL A 237 20.76 -9.75 15.75
N THR A 238 21.61 -10.36 14.91
CA THR A 238 21.17 -11.03 13.69
C THR A 238 21.05 -12.52 13.98
N VAL A 239 19.83 -13.05 13.89
CA VAL A 239 19.56 -14.48 14.08
C VAL A 239 19.30 -15.13 12.72
N ILE A 240 20.13 -16.10 12.32
CA ILE A 240 19.90 -16.93 11.15
C ILE A 240 19.51 -18.32 11.63
N ASN A 241 18.23 -18.66 11.51
CA ASN A 241 17.68 -19.93 11.99
C ASN A 241 17.54 -20.94 10.84
N THR A 242 18.66 -21.30 10.23
CA THR A 242 18.72 -22.29 9.14
C THR A 242 19.79 -23.35 9.46
N PRO A 243 19.63 -24.60 8.96
CA PRO A 243 20.64 -25.64 9.19
C PRO A 243 21.94 -25.37 8.43
N ILE A 244 21.88 -24.59 7.35
CA ILE A 244 23.01 -24.34 6.46
C ILE A 244 23.01 -22.86 6.03
N VAL A 245 24.20 -22.26 6.05
CA VAL A 245 24.53 -20.98 5.40
C VAL A 245 25.69 -21.26 4.45
N THR A 246 25.49 -21.00 3.15
CA THR A 246 26.49 -21.28 2.11
C THR A 246 26.97 -19.98 1.50
N PHE A 247 28.29 -19.83 1.40
CA PHE A 247 28.94 -18.76 0.65
C PHE A 247 29.30 -19.27 -0.76
N ALA A 248 29.21 -18.39 -1.76
CA ALA A 248 29.65 -18.72 -3.11
C ALA A 248 31.18 -18.93 -3.17
N ASN A 249 31.66 -19.71 -4.15
CA ASN A 249 33.09 -20.02 -4.32
C ASN A 249 33.98 -18.76 -4.50
N GLY A 250 33.39 -17.64 -4.93
CA GLY A 250 34.11 -16.37 -5.10
C GLY A 250 34.32 -15.56 -3.81
N VAL A 251 33.78 -15.99 -2.66
CA VAL A 251 33.97 -15.27 -1.39
C VAL A 251 35.41 -15.44 -0.90
N THR A 252 36.14 -14.34 -0.80
CA THR A 252 37.57 -14.33 -0.43
C THR A 252 37.80 -14.12 1.07
N ALA A 253 36.83 -13.58 1.80
CA ALA A 253 36.95 -13.33 3.24
C ALA A 253 35.60 -13.32 3.94
N VAL A 254 35.59 -13.77 5.20
CA VAL A 254 34.54 -13.50 6.18
C VAL A 254 35.22 -12.80 7.35
N GLY A 255 35.02 -11.48 7.46
CA GLY A 255 35.74 -10.63 8.40
C GLY A 255 35.08 -10.60 9.78
N MET A 256 35.88 -10.73 10.84
CA MET A 256 35.46 -10.56 12.24
C MET A 256 36.50 -9.71 13.01
N PRO A 257 36.70 -8.42 12.67
CA PRO A 257 37.89 -7.67 13.10
C PRO A 257 38.01 -7.46 14.62
N GLN A 258 36.88 -7.42 15.32
CA GLN A 258 36.81 -7.17 16.76
C GLN A 258 35.88 -8.18 17.47
N ALA A 259 35.41 -9.21 16.77
CA ALA A 259 34.40 -10.12 17.28
C ALA A 259 35.00 -11.48 17.64
N ASN A 260 34.46 -12.10 18.70
CA ASN A 260 34.77 -13.48 19.04
C ASN A 260 33.99 -14.43 18.12
N LEU A 261 34.68 -15.42 17.54
CA LEU A 261 34.05 -16.54 16.85
C LEU A 261 33.91 -17.72 17.82
N THR A 262 32.70 -18.24 17.98
CA THR A 262 32.46 -19.51 18.69
C THR A 262 31.97 -20.54 17.69
N ALA A 263 32.75 -21.60 17.50
CA ALA A 263 32.43 -22.71 16.59
C ALA A 263 32.62 -24.04 17.31
N LEU A 264 31.67 -24.97 17.13
CA LEU A 264 31.81 -26.34 17.65
C LEU A 264 32.79 -27.16 16.80
N LEU A 265 32.78 -26.95 15.49
CA LEU A 265 33.58 -27.64 14.47
C LEU A 265 34.16 -26.61 13.49
N LEU A 266 35.45 -26.69 13.19
CA LEU A 266 36.15 -25.83 12.24
C LEU A 266 37.04 -26.67 11.32
N GLY A 267 36.61 -26.80 10.06
CA GLY A 267 37.37 -27.44 8.99
C GLY A 267 38.05 -26.40 8.09
N LEU A 268 39.34 -26.56 7.81
CA LEU A 268 40.13 -25.66 6.98
C LEU A 268 40.80 -26.42 5.83
N GLY A 269 40.91 -25.79 4.66
CA GLY A 269 41.56 -26.37 3.47
C GLY A 269 40.83 -27.60 2.89
N GLY A 270 39.51 -27.66 3.03
CA GLY A 270 38.69 -28.79 2.57
C GLY A 270 38.66 -29.98 3.55
N ALA A 271 39.23 -29.85 4.75
CA ALA A 271 39.07 -30.84 5.79
C ALA A 271 37.65 -30.80 6.39
N VAL A 272 37.13 -31.98 6.75
CA VAL A 272 35.88 -32.11 7.52
C VAL A 272 36.26 -32.26 8.99
N ALA A 273 35.73 -31.37 9.84
CA ALA A 273 35.84 -31.50 11.28
C ALA A 273 34.75 -32.43 11.82
N ASP A 274 35.05 -33.12 12.92
CA ASP A 274 34.15 -34.11 13.53
C ASP A 274 34.18 -34.02 15.07
N ALA A 275 33.42 -34.89 15.75
CA ALA A 275 33.30 -34.86 17.21
C ALA A 275 34.64 -35.08 17.95
N TRP A 276 35.62 -35.73 17.31
CA TRP A 276 36.97 -35.97 17.81
C TRP A 276 37.95 -34.88 17.36
N ASN A 277 37.96 -34.57 16.06
CA ASN A 277 38.80 -33.56 15.43
C ASN A 277 37.99 -32.29 15.21
N ARG A 278 37.71 -31.56 16.30
CA ARG A 278 36.90 -30.33 16.23
C ARG A 278 37.59 -29.21 15.45
N LEU A 279 38.92 -29.17 15.45
CA LEU A 279 39.72 -28.39 14.51
C LEU A 279 40.41 -29.36 13.57
N SER A 280 40.07 -29.31 12.28
CA SER A 280 40.63 -30.17 11.24
C SER A 280 41.20 -29.32 10.11
N VAL A 281 42.44 -29.57 9.71
CA VAL A 281 43.14 -28.72 8.73
C VAL A 281 43.82 -29.62 7.70
N ASN A 282 43.48 -29.43 6.42
CA ASN A 282 44.11 -30.12 5.30
C ASN A 282 44.87 -29.08 4.46
N THR A 283 46.17 -28.96 4.70
CA THR A 283 47.01 -27.90 4.13
C THR A 283 48.47 -28.34 4.09
N PRO A 284 49.30 -27.83 3.16
CA PRO A 284 50.74 -28.07 3.16
C PRO A 284 51.48 -27.52 4.40
N ALA A 285 50.96 -26.46 5.04
CA ALA A 285 51.60 -25.85 6.21
C ALA A 285 50.59 -25.16 7.14
N VAL A 286 50.90 -25.17 8.44
CA VAL A 286 50.19 -24.42 9.48
C VAL A 286 51.21 -23.51 10.18
N LEU A 287 50.96 -22.19 10.17
CA LEU A 287 51.79 -21.20 10.86
C LEU A 287 51.02 -20.65 12.07
N LEU A 288 51.59 -20.83 13.25
CA LEU A 288 51.15 -20.17 14.48
C LEU A 288 52.17 -19.08 14.80
N ASN A 289 51.78 -17.81 14.62
CA ASN A 289 52.69 -16.67 14.79
C ASN A 289 52.10 -15.65 15.78
N ASN A 290 52.98 -14.85 16.39
CA ASN A 290 52.59 -13.71 17.21
C ASN A 290 53.18 -12.42 16.63
N ALA A 291 52.46 -11.31 16.77
CA ALA A 291 52.90 -9.98 16.33
C ALA A 291 53.66 -9.21 17.42
N GLY A 292 53.99 -9.84 18.55
CA GLY A 292 54.46 -9.20 19.77
C GLY A 292 55.58 -9.98 20.45
N SER A 293 55.42 -10.28 21.75
CA SER A 293 56.49 -10.88 22.57
C SER A 293 56.62 -12.39 22.43
N SER A 294 55.54 -13.15 22.66
CA SER A 294 55.60 -14.61 22.70
C SER A 294 54.29 -15.25 22.22
N ILE A 295 54.37 -16.51 21.79
CA ILE A 295 53.23 -17.38 21.54
C ILE A 295 53.24 -18.54 22.56
N GLU A 296 52.06 -18.92 23.05
CA GLU A 296 51.89 -20.10 23.91
C GLU A 296 50.81 -21.02 23.33
N ALA A 297 51.09 -22.32 23.31
CA ALA A 297 50.13 -23.35 22.96
C ALA A 297 50.03 -24.35 24.11
N THR A 298 48.86 -24.42 24.74
CA THR A 298 48.62 -25.29 25.89
C THR A 298 47.97 -26.59 25.44
N VAL A 299 48.61 -27.72 25.74
CA VAL A 299 48.03 -29.06 25.57
C VAL A 299 47.84 -29.64 26.96
N ASN A 300 46.59 -29.71 27.43
CA ASN A 300 46.27 -30.13 28.78
C ASN A 300 45.61 -31.51 28.82
N LYS A 301 45.84 -32.25 29.90
CA LYS A 301 45.20 -33.53 30.18
C LYS A 301 44.37 -33.44 31.47
N ALA A 302 43.32 -34.26 31.56
CA ALA A 302 42.35 -34.20 32.67
C ALA A 302 42.88 -34.83 33.98
N ALA A 303 43.76 -35.83 33.87
CA ALA A 303 44.37 -36.51 35.02
C ALA A 303 45.75 -37.05 34.65
N ALA A 304 46.53 -37.43 35.66
CA ALA A 304 47.91 -37.88 35.48
C ALA A 304 48.06 -39.08 34.51
N GLY A 305 47.10 -40.00 34.53
CA GLY A 305 47.09 -41.18 33.65
C GLY A 305 46.61 -40.94 32.21
N ASN A 306 46.18 -39.73 31.87
CA ASN A 306 45.81 -39.36 30.50
C ASN A 306 47.03 -38.85 29.70
N ASP A 307 46.83 -38.69 28.40
CA ASP A 307 47.86 -38.18 27.49
C ASP A 307 47.60 -36.72 27.09
N ALA A 308 48.67 -35.93 27.07
CA ALA A 308 48.73 -34.62 26.41
C ALA A 308 49.95 -34.63 25.50
N SER A 309 49.75 -34.69 24.18
CA SER A 309 50.85 -34.99 23.25
C SER A 309 50.74 -34.33 21.88
N PHE A 310 51.88 -34.23 21.22
CA PHE A 310 51.99 -34.12 19.78
C PHE A 310 52.29 -35.49 19.17
N ALA A 311 51.51 -35.87 18.17
CA ALA A 311 51.65 -37.14 17.48
C ALA A 311 52.16 -36.96 16.06
N PHE A 312 53.26 -37.64 15.74
CA PHE A 312 53.88 -37.64 14.41
C PHE A 312 53.52 -38.96 13.73
N LYS A 313 52.87 -38.87 12.55
CA LYS A 313 52.23 -40.01 11.89
C LYS A 313 52.63 -40.13 10.42
N THR A 314 52.60 -41.36 9.91
CA THR A 314 52.65 -41.67 8.47
C THR A 314 51.42 -42.52 8.14
N GLY A 315 50.61 -42.09 7.15
CA GLY A 315 49.41 -42.84 6.75
C GLY A 315 48.46 -43.12 7.93
N PHE A 316 48.22 -42.12 8.78
CA PHE A 316 47.39 -42.20 10.00
C PHE A 316 47.88 -43.15 11.11
N SER A 317 49.02 -43.82 10.92
CA SER A 317 49.67 -44.64 11.96
C SER A 317 50.77 -43.83 12.66
N ALA A 318 50.74 -43.79 13.99
CA ALA A 318 51.70 -43.02 14.78
C ALA A 318 53.09 -43.66 14.77
N ARG A 319 54.12 -42.82 14.69
CA ARG A 319 55.53 -43.21 14.67
C ARG A 319 56.28 -42.64 15.86
N ALA A 320 55.90 -41.45 16.30
CA ALA A 320 56.43 -40.84 17.52
C ALA A 320 55.35 -40.02 18.24
N LEU A 321 55.44 -40.00 19.57
CA LEU A 321 54.64 -39.17 20.47
C LEU A 321 55.59 -38.38 21.37
N ILE A 322 55.28 -37.11 21.59
CA ILE A 322 56.03 -36.23 22.49
C ILE A 322 55.03 -35.56 23.43
N GLY A 323 55.22 -35.70 24.74
CA GLY A 323 54.33 -35.07 25.71
C GLY A 323 54.30 -35.73 27.09
N LEU A 324 53.21 -35.50 27.82
CA LEU A 324 52.88 -36.19 29.06
C LEU A 324 52.07 -37.43 28.69
N LEU A 325 52.68 -38.61 28.77
CA LEU A 325 52.14 -39.85 28.17
C LEU A 325 51.91 -40.90 29.25
N GLY A 326 50.68 -41.00 29.77
CA GLY A 326 50.28 -41.90 30.86
C GLY A 326 50.91 -41.58 32.22
N SER A 327 51.66 -40.49 32.33
CA SER A 327 52.32 -39.96 33.52
C SER A 327 52.42 -38.43 33.41
N ASP A 328 52.68 -37.75 34.53
CA ASP A 328 53.04 -36.32 34.58
C ASP A 328 54.50 -36.06 34.21
N ASP A 329 55.28 -37.10 33.93
CA ASP A 329 56.63 -36.98 33.38
C ASP A 329 56.60 -36.68 31.89
N PHE A 330 57.52 -35.83 31.42
CA PHE A 330 57.64 -35.52 30.00
C PHE A 330 58.42 -36.62 29.28
N SER A 331 57.90 -37.12 28.17
CA SER A 331 58.47 -38.30 27.51
C SER A 331 58.36 -38.27 25.99
N PHE A 332 59.25 -39.04 25.38
CA PHE A 332 59.29 -39.32 23.94
C PHE A 332 59.09 -40.82 23.76
N LYS A 333 58.04 -41.20 23.05
CA LYS A 333 57.75 -42.60 22.70
C LYS A 333 57.80 -42.79 21.21
N VAL A 334 58.36 -43.92 20.75
CA VAL A 334 58.42 -44.29 19.33
C VAL A 334 57.77 -45.64 19.09
N SER A 335 57.17 -45.81 17.92
CA SER A 335 56.45 -47.02 17.55
C SER A 335 56.74 -47.43 16.10
N PRO A 336 57.00 -48.72 15.82
CA PRO A 336 57.12 -49.21 14.45
C PRO A 336 55.77 -49.32 13.72
N ASP A 337 54.67 -49.49 14.45
CA ASP A 337 53.36 -49.89 13.92
C ASP A 337 52.18 -49.01 14.37
N GLY A 338 52.40 -48.12 15.33
CA GLY A 338 51.39 -47.24 15.93
C GLY A 338 50.58 -47.89 17.05
N SER A 339 50.87 -49.14 17.44
CA SER A 339 50.19 -49.86 18.52
C SER A 339 51.13 -50.23 19.66
N ALA A 340 52.37 -50.65 19.36
CA ALA A 340 53.40 -50.95 20.35
C ALA A 340 54.37 -49.77 20.49
N TYR A 341 54.53 -49.23 21.69
CA TYR A 341 55.38 -48.07 21.94
C TYR A 341 56.58 -48.42 22.81
N ASN A 342 57.73 -47.87 22.45
CA ASN A 342 58.95 -47.91 23.25
C ASN A 342 59.22 -46.52 23.82
N ASP A 343 59.48 -46.44 25.13
CA ASP A 343 59.97 -45.22 25.77
C ASP A 343 61.42 -44.97 25.35
N ALA A 344 61.64 -43.86 24.62
CA ALA A 344 62.96 -43.46 24.16
C ALA A 344 63.63 -42.51 25.16
N ILE A 345 62.87 -41.55 25.68
CA ILE A 345 63.32 -40.55 26.66
C ILE A 345 62.20 -40.36 27.68
N LEU A 346 62.57 -40.32 28.96
CA LEU A 346 61.69 -39.94 30.07
C LEU A 346 62.39 -38.85 30.91
N ILE A 347 61.68 -37.80 31.29
CA ILE A 347 62.18 -36.74 32.14
C ILE A 347 61.32 -36.69 33.41
N ASP A 348 61.92 -37.05 34.54
CA ASP A 348 61.25 -37.05 35.84
C ASP A 348 60.82 -35.62 36.21
N ARG A 349 59.52 -35.44 36.45
CA ARG A 349 58.93 -34.12 36.73
C ARG A 349 59.47 -33.45 38.00
N THR A 350 60.00 -34.22 38.95
CA THR A 350 60.43 -33.71 40.27
C THR A 350 61.88 -33.27 40.26
N SER A 351 62.74 -34.03 39.60
CA SER A 351 64.20 -33.86 39.60
C SER A 351 64.76 -33.31 38.29
N GLY A 352 63.98 -33.34 37.20
CA GLY A 352 64.43 -32.96 35.86
C GLY A 352 65.44 -33.92 35.25
N ARG A 353 65.65 -35.11 35.85
CA ARG A 353 66.61 -36.10 35.36
C ARG A 353 66.08 -36.81 34.12
N VAL A 354 66.95 -36.96 33.13
CA VAL A 354 66.68 -37.72 31.91
C VAL A 354 67.02 -39.19 32.12
N GLU A 355 66.07 -40.07 31.82
CA GLU A 355 66.25 -41.51 31.74
C GLU A 355 66.18 -41.97 30.27
N LEU A 356 67.07 -42.89 29.92
CA LEU A 356 67.08 -43.61 28.64
C LEU A 356 66.73 -45.08 28.92
N PRO A 357 65.46 -45.49 28.80
CA PRO A 357 65.01 -46.84 29.15
C PRO A 357 65.64 -47.96 28.29
N LYS A 358 66.31 -47.58 27.20
CA LYS A 358 67.09 -48.46 26.32
C LYS A 358 68.55 -47.99 26.28
N PRO A 359 69.53 -48.91 26.09
CA PRO A 359 70.93 -48.53 25.94
C PRO A 359 71.13 -47.53 24.81
N ALA A 360 71.86 -46.45 25.07
CA ALA A 360 72.26 -45.50 24.03
C ALA A 360 73.32 -46.14 23.14
N ILE A 361 73.05 -46.23 21.84
CA ILE A 361 74.07 -46.60 20.84
C ILE A 361 74.80 -45.32 20.45
N LEU A 362 76.07 -45.21 20.85
CA LEU A 362 76.95 -44.16 20.37
C LEU A 362 77.49 -44.59 19.01
N PRO A 363 77.30 -43.80 17.93
CA PRO A 363 77.94 -44.12 16.66
C PRO A 363 79.45 -44.20 16.88
N ALA A 364 80.10 -45.24 16.33
CA ALA A 364 81.55 -45.32 16.34
C ALA A 364 82.10 -44.00 15.77
N ALA A 365 83.03 -43.36 16.49
CA ALA A 365 83.69 -42.17 15.97
C ALA A 365 84.30 -42.52 14.61
N SER A 366 83.78 -41.91 13.55
CA SER A 366 84.48 -41.87 12.26
C SER A 366 85.72 -41.02 12.48
N SER A 367 86.81 -41.68 12.89
CA SER A 367 88.15 -41.12 13.00
C SER A 367 88.68 -40.67 11.65
#